data_AF-A0A069PNH9-F1
#
_entry.id   AF-A0A069PNH9-F1
#
_cell.length_a   1.000
_cell.length_b   1.000
_cell.length_c   1.000
_cell.angle_alpha   90.00
_cell.angle_beta   90.00
_cell.angle_gamma   90.00
#
_symmetry.space_group_name_H-M   'P 1'
#
loop_
_entity.id
_entity.type
_entity.pdbx_description
1 polymer ?
#
loop_
_entity_poly.entity_id
_entity_poly.type
_entity_poly.pdbx_seq_one_letter_code
_entity_poly.pdbx_strand_id
1 'polypeptide(L)'
;MKILSRLFPGAVAIAIAGAWCATSAFAQPPSRYYDPSAPMTRAEVKADLVAWIKAGYDPNDWLNYPENAQRAGRIVAAQRAQAAGSGIQ
;
A
#
# COMPACT_ATOMS: atom_id res chain seq x y z
N MET A 1 55.22 27.10 -1.25
CA MET A 1 54.68 26.01 -0.40
C MET A 1 53.17 25.99 -0.57
N LYS A 2 52.59 24.79 -0.72
CA LYS A 2 51.23 24.44 -1.17
C LYS A 2 50.12 25.49 -0.99
N ILE A 3 49.60 25.97 -2.12
CA ILE A 3 48.25 26.53 -2.33
C ILE A 3 47.26 25.35 -2.32
N LEU A 4 46.41 25.24 -1.30
CA LEU A 4 45.39 24.19 -1.22
C LEU A 4 43.99 24.78 -1.45
N SER A 5 43.59 24.68 -2.73
CA SER A 5 42.24 24.55 -3.25
C SER A 5 41.25 23.87 -2.28
N ARG A 6 40.12 24.54 -2.05
CA ARG A 6 38.87 23.94 -1.51
C ARG A 6 37.68 24.45 -2.31
N LEU A 7 37.60 24.01 -3.56
CA LEU A 7 36.33 23.86 -4.27
C LEU A 7 35.59 22.70 -3.61
N PHE A 8 34.46 22.97 -2.96
CA PHE A 8 33.49 21.95 -2.55
C PHE A 8 32.32 21.94 -3.55
N PRO A 9 32.43 21.22 -4.68
CA PRO A 9 31.25 20.89 -5.49
C PRO A 9 30.55 19.70 -4.82
N GLY A 10 29.61 20.00 -3.93
CA GLY A 10 28.80 19.01 -3.21
C GLY A 10 27.33 19.03 -3.61
N ALA A 11 27.02 19.32 -4.86
CA ALA A 11 25.73 19.04 -5.45
C ALA A 11 25.94 17.91 -6.47
N VAL A 12 25.58 16.67 -6.10
CA VAL A 12 25.18 15.54 -6.96
C VAL A 12 25.13 14.27 -6.09
N ALA A 13 24.07 13.48 -6.29
CA ALA A 13 23.92 12.08 -5.90
C ALA A 13 23.53 11.75 -4.45
N ILE A 14 22.24 11.93 -4.13
CA ILE A 14 21.48 10.85 -3.48
C ILE A 14 20.33 10.48 -4.43
N ALA A 15 20.72 10.01 -5.61
CA ALA A 15 19.96 9.00 -6.31
C ALA A 15 20.61 7.65 -5.95
N ILE A 16 19.79 6.62 -5.79
CA ILE A 16 20.19 5.21 -5.70
C ILE A 16 20.76 4.75 -4.33
N ALA A 17 19.89 4.63 -3.33
CA ALA A 17 20.08 3.67 -2.24
C ALA A 17 18.73 3.08 -1.86
N GLY A 18 18.47 1.84 -2.30
CA GLY A 18 17.26 1.09 -1.91
C GLY A 18 16.46 0.46 -3.04
N ALA A 19 17.03 0.30 -4.24
CA ALA A 19 16.61 -0.75 -5.16
C ALA A 19 16.97 -2.12 -4.56
N TRP A 20 16.22 -2.54 -3.54
CA TRP A 20 16.15 -3.93 -3.12
C TRP A 20 14.93 -4.52 -3.79
N CYS A 21 15.18 -5.41 -4.73
CA CYS A 21 14.20 -6.24 -5.40
C CYS A 21 13.31 -6.96 -4.38
N ALA A 22 12.20 -6.34 -3.99
CA ALA A 22 11.01 -7.11 -3.69
C ALA A 22 10.49 -7.62 -5.04
N THR A 23 11.04 -8.74 -5.51
CA THR A 23 10.38 -9.56 -6.53
C THR A 23 9.17 -10.24 -5.89
N SER A 24 8.25 -9.43 -5.37
CA SER A 24 6.90 -9.88 -5.07
C SER A 24 6.15 -9.92 -6.39
N ALA A 25 6.44 -10.95 -7.19
CA ALA A 25 5.57 -11.42 -8.28
C ALA A 25 4.28 -12.06 -7.73
N PHE A 26 3.83 -11.62 -6.54
CA PHE A 26 2.52 -11.91 -6.02
C PHE A 26 1.66 -10.71 -6.34
N ALA A 27 0.96 -10.81 -7.48
CA ALA A 27 -0.20 -10.02 -7.83
C ALA A 27 -0.08 -8.55 -7.41
N GLN A 28 0.53 -7.73 -8.29
CA GLN A 28 0.18 -6.31 -8.27
C GLN A 28 -1.36 -6.27 -8.23
N PRO A 29 -1.98 -5.70 -7.18
CA PRO A 29 -3.42 -5.55 -7.18
C PRO A 29 -3.73 -4.85 -8.51
N PRO A 30 -4.64 -5.41 -9.34
CA PRO A 30 -4.90 -4.80 -10.62
C PRO A 30 -5.20 -3.33 -10.33
N SER A 31 -4.58 -2.42 -11.07
CA SER A 31 -4.82 -0.97 -10.99
C SER A 31 -6.23 -0.60 -11.47
N ARG A 32 -7.17 -1.53 -11.29
CA ARG A 32 -8.56 -1.42 -11.64
C ARG A 32 -9.20 -0.54 -10.60
N TYR A 33 -9.97 0.43 -11.11
CA TYR A 33 -10.92 1.16 -10.32
C TYR A 33 -11.78 0.16 -9.51
N TYR A 34 -11.89 0.37 -8.20
CA TYR A 34 -12.72 -0.47 -7.33
C TYR A 34 -14.18 -0.26 -7.71
N ASP A 35 -14.70 -1.13 -8.58
CA ASP A 35 -16.11 -1.23 -8.89
C ASP A 35 -16.75 -2.27 -7.96
N PRO A 36 -17.57 -1.86 -6.98
CA PRO A 36 -18.20 -2.77 -6.04
C PRO A 36 -19.17 -3.76 -6.70
N SER A 37 -19.55 -3.54 -7.97
CA SER A 37 -20.41 -4.43 -8.74
C SER A 37 -19.66 -5.36 -9.70
N ALA A 38 -18.34 -5.18 -9.86
CA ALA A 38 -17.55 -6.05 -10.73
C ALA A 38 -17.30 -7.42 -10.09
N PRO A 39 -17.39 -8.54 -10.84
CA PRO A 39 -16.99 -9.85 -10.36
C PRO A 39 -15.51 -9.86 -9.94
N MET A 40 -15.23 -10.45 -8.78
CA MET A 40 -13.87 -10.63 -8.27
C MET A 40 -13.36 -12.05 -8.53
N THR A 41 -12.10 -12.16 -8.91
CA THR A 41 -11.36 -13.41 -8.92
C THR A 41 -11.08 -13.89 -7.49
N ARG A 42 -10.81 -15.19 -7.34
CA ARG A 42 -10.44 -15.77 -6.04
C ARG A 42 -9.17 -15.13 -5.45
N ALA A 43 -8.24 -14.70 -6.30
CA ALA A 43 -7.02 -14.03 -5.85
C ALA A 43 -7.33 -12.65 -5.26
N GLU A 44 -8.19 -11.88 -5.91
CA GLU A 44 -8.63 -10.56 -5.42
C GLU A 44 -9.41 -10.67 -4.11
N VAL A 45 -10.33 -11.65 -3.98
CA VAL A 45 -11.06 -11.86 -2.71
C VAL A 45 -10.11 -12.17 -1.55
N LYS A 46 -9.06 -12.96 -1.79
CA LYS A 46 -8.04 -13.25 -0.78
C LYS A 46 -7.24 -12.00 -0.41
N ALA A 47 -6.85 -11.19 -1.40
CA ALA A 47 -6.14 -9.94 -1.17
C ALA A 47 -7.00 -8.97 -0.33
N ASP A 48 -8.28 -8.87 -0.66
CA ASP A 48 -9.26 -8.08 0.09
C ASP A 48 -9.39 -8.57 1.53
N LEU A 49 -9.55 -9.87 1.75
CA LEU A 49 -9.62 -10.42 3.11
C LEU A 49 -8.36 -10.09 3.93
N VAL A 50 -7.17 -10.17 3.33
CA VAL A 50 -5.92 -9.79 4.01
C VAL A 50 -5.92 -8.30 4.39
N ALA A 51 -6.45 -7.42 3.55
CA ALA A 51 -6.57 -5.99 3.88
C ALA A 51 -7.52 -5.77 5.08
N TRP A 52 -8.63 -6.51 5.14
CA TRP A 52 -9.57 -6.44 6.26
C TRP A 52 -8.97 -6.95 7.57
N ILE A 53 -8.24 -8.08 7.54
CA ILE A 53 -7.55 -8.61 8.72
C ILE A 53 -6.50 -7.60 9.23
N LYS A 54 -5.73 -6.97 8.33
CA LYS A 54 -4.78 -5.90 8.69
C LYS A 54 -5.47 -4.67 9.29
N ALA A 55 -6.71 -4.41 8.89
CA ALA A 55 -7.54 -3.35 9.45
C ALA A 55 -8.21 -3.72 10.79
N GLY A 56 -7.92 -4.91 11.33
CA GLY A 56 -8.44 -5.38 12.63
C GLY A 56 -9.74 -6.17 12.55
N TYR A 57 -10.14 -6.66 11.38
CA TYR A 57 -11.24 -7.62 11.29
C TYR A 57 -10.79 -8.99 11.80
N ASP A 58 -11.52 -9.53 12.78
CA ASP A 58 -11.41 -10.92 13.21
C ASP A 58 -12.71 -11.66 12.87
N PRO A 59 -12.70 -12.66 11.96
CA PRO A 59 -13.89 -13.42 11.60
C PRO A 59 -14.41 -14.33 12.72
N ASN A 60 -13.64 -14.58 13.77
CA ASN A 60 -14.04 -15.40 14.91
C ASN A 60 -14.55 -14.57 16.09
N ASP A 61 -14.42 -13.24 16.03
CA ASP A 61 -14.97 -12.34 17.04
C ASP A 61 -16.46 -12.09 16.75
N TRP A 62 -17.28 -13.03 17.22
CA TRP A 62 -18.74 -12.95 17.12
C TRP A 62 -19.34 -12.04 18.19
N LEU A 63 -18.61 -11.74 19.26
CA LEU A 63 -19.09 -10.93 20.37
C LEU A 63 -19.23 -9.45 19.97
N ASN A 64 -18.27 -8.94 19.18
CA ASN A 64 -18.28 -7.56 18.69
C ASN A 64 -18.70 -7.46 17.21
N TYR A 65 -19.42 -8.46 16.72
CA TYR A 65 -20.02 -8.41 15.39
C TYR A 65 -21.39 -7.72 15.47
N PRO A 66 -21.71 -6.74 14.60
CA PRO A 66 -20.99 -6.36 13.38
C PRO A 66 -19.96 -5.22 13.52
N GLU A 67 -19.74 -4.69 14.72
CA GLU A 67 -18.93 -3.48 14.95
C GLU A 67 -17.48 -3.65 14.48
N ASN A 68 -16.89 -4.83 14.68
CA ASN A 68 -15.54 -5.16 14.24
C ASN A 68 -15.39 -5.07 12.71
N ALA A 69 -16.34 -5.65 11.96
CA ALA A 69 -16.38 -5.67 10.51
C ALA A 69 -16.63 -4.26 9.96
N GLN A 70 -17.56 -3.50 10.54
CA GLN A 70 -17.84 -2.13 10.12
C GLN A 70 -16.63 -1.20 10.35
N ARG A 71 -15.93 -1.36 11.47
CA ARG A 71 -14.70 -0.60 11.76
C ARG A 71 -13.61 -0.89 10.73
N ALA A 72 -13.30 -2.17 10.50
CA ALA A 72 -12.32 -2.57 9.50
C ALA A 72 -12.71 -2.08 8.10
N GLY A 73 -13.98 -2.20 7.72
CA GLY A 73 -14.50 -1.72 6.44
C GLY A 73 -14.27 -0.23 6.21
N ARG A 74 -14.50 0.62 7.23
CA ARG A 74 -14.22 2.07 7.13
C ARG A 74 -12.73 2.35 6.90
N ILE A 75 -11.85 1.61 7.58
CA ILE A 75 -10.40 1.77 7.44
C ILE A 75 -9.95 1.35 6.04
N VAL A 76 -10.40 0.19 5.55
CA VAL A 76 -10.07 -0.30 4.21
C VAL A 76 -10.58 0.65 3.13
N ALA A 77 -11.81 1.16 3.26
CA ALA A 77 -12.35 2.15 2.33
C ALA A 77 -11.51 3.44 2.29
N ALA A 78 -11.10 3.96 3.46
CA ALA A 78 -10.24 5.13 3.54
C ALA A 78 -8.86 4.90 2.89
N GLN A 79 -8.25 3.72 3.11
CA GLN A 79 -6.97 3.37 2.49
C GLN A 79 -7.08 3.29 0.96
N ARG A 80 -8.16 2.67 0.44
CA ARG A 80 -8.41 2.60 -1.00
C ARG A 80 -8.62 3.97 -1.62
N ALA A 81 -9.34 4.86 -0.94
CA ALA A 81 -9.54 6.24 -1.40
C ALA A 81 -8.21 7.01 -1.49
N GLN A 82 -7.31 6.84 -0.50
CA GLN A 82 -5.98 7.45 -0.52
C GLN A 82 -5.10 6.91 -1.66
N ALA A 83 -5.11 5.60 -1.89
CA ALA A 83 -4.38 4.99 -2.99
C ALA A 83 -4.90 5.46 -4.36
N ALA A 84 -6.21 5.60 -4.52
CA ALA A 84 -6.82 6.13 -5.73
C ALA A 84 -6.42 7.60 -5.99
N GLY A 85 -6.41 8.44 -4.95
CA GLY A 85 -5.99 9.84 -5.08
C GLY A 85 -4.49 10.02 -5.38
N SER A 86 -3.64 9.11 -4.88
CA SER A 86 -2.20 9.14 -5.12
C SER A 86 -1.82 8.77 -6.56
N GLY A 87 -2.67 8.04 -7.28
CA GLY A 87 -2.47 7.68 -8.68
C GLY A 87 -2.86 8.77 -9.69
N ILE A 88 -3.36 9.91 -9.23
CA ILE A 88 -3.78 11.05 -10.07
C ILE A 88 -2.74 12.21 -10.02
N GLN A 89 -1.66 12.07 -9.25
CA GLN A 89 -0.57 13.05 -9.17
C GLN A 89 0.57 12.75 -10.14
#